data_AF-A0A961JK37-F1
#
_entry.id   AF-A0A961JK37-F1
#
_cell.length_a   1.000
_cell.length_b   1.000
_cell.length_c   1.000
_cell.angle_alpha   90.00
_cell.angle_beta   90.00
_cell.angle_gamma   90.00
#
_symmetry.space_group_name_H-M   'P 1'
#
loop_
_entity.id
_entity.type
_entity.pdbx_description
1 polymer ?
#
loop_
_entity_poly.entity_id
_entity_poly.type
_entity_poly.pdbx_seq_one_letter_code
_entity_poly.pdbx_strand_id
1 'polypeptide(L)'
;MIRIALALAMLPLPCLAQQVSDAALAECQTQHETYTEVVDCLPPMETAHRMLAAVESEAVFAPAAAHVLPWCRSNNDQTLAVWSCVRSAIFEADNLLKMVRDPSRIQDERFAKIASPGASERLWQLLHEARREFGPEVMQIVPDVNYFK
;
A
#
# COMPACT_ATOMS: atom_id res chain seq x y z
N MET A 1 24.02 -51.00 21.54
CA MET A 1 23.07 -49.92 21.87
C MET A 1 23.81 -48.60 21.77
N ILE A 2 23.68 -47.89 20.64
CA ILE A 2 24.38 -46.62 20.41
C ILE A 2 23.36 -45.48 20.58
N ARG A 3 23.54 -44.68 21.63
CA ARG A 3 22.77 -43.46 21.89
C ARG A 3 23.39 -42.32 21.08
N ILE A 4 22.76 -41.93 19.97
CA ILE A 4 23.11 -40.70 19.25
C ILE A 4 22.39 -39.56 19.97
N ALA A 5 23.17 -38.69 20.64
CA ALA A 5 22.69 -37.44 21.21
C ALA A 5 22.57 -36.41 20.08
N LEU A 6 21.33 -36.06 19.70
CA LEU A 6 21.06 -34.95 18.79
C LEU A 6 21.29 -33.63 19.56
N ALA A 7 22.42 -32.99 19.31
CA ALA A 7 22.65 -31.61 19.75
C ALA A 7 21.76 -30.69 18.89
N LEU A 8 20.70 -30.13 19.49
CA LEU A 8 19.96 -29.01 18.91
C LEU A 8 20.90 -27.80 18.84
N ALA A 9 21.50 -27.57 17.68
CA ALA A 9 22.16 -26.31 17.36
C ALA A 9 21.07 -25.23 17.21
N MET A 10 20.93 -24.37 18.22
CA MET A 10 20.22 -23.10 18.07
C MET A 10 21.05 -22.20 17.14
N LEU A 11 20.72 -22.22 15.85
CA LEU A 11 21.29 -21.27 14.89
C LEU A 11 20.73 -19.88 15.21
N PRO A 12 21.59 -18.84 15.37
CA PRO A 12 21.12 -17.48 15.48
C PRO A 12 20.44 -17.11 14.16
N LEU A 13 19.13 -16.88 14.20
CA LEU A 13 18.41 -16.29 13.09
C LEU A 13 19.04 -14.91 12.86
N PRO A 14 19.61 -14.62 11.68
CA PRO A 14 20.04 -13.27 11.38
C PRO A 14 18.82 -12.39 11.53
N CYS A 15 18.94 -11.38 12.40
CA CYS A 15 18.03 -10.26 12.41
C CYS A 15 18.21 -9.61 11.03
N LEU A 16 17.37 -10.00 10.07
CA LEU A 16 17.32 -9.38 8.76
C LEU A 16 16.90 -7.94 9.03
N ALA A 17 17.88 -7.04 9.07
CA ALA A 17 17.60 -5.62 8.96
C ALA A 17 16.75 -5.46 7.71
N GLN A 18 15.49 -5.03 7.89
CA GLN A 18 14.56 -4.88 6.77
C GLN A 18 15.18 -3.89 5.78
N GLN A 19 15.55 -4.42 4.62
CA GLN A 19 16.19 -3.65 3.58
C GLN A 19 15.10 -2.95 2.76
N VAL A 20 15.20 -1.62 2.63
CA VAL A 20 14.37 -0.85 1.69
C VAL A 20 14.62 -1.32 0.26
N SER A 21 13.59 -1.27 -0.58
CA SER A 21 13.70 -1.69 -1.97
C SER A 21 14.55 -0.71 -2.80
N ASP A 22 15.24 -1.24 -3.82
CA ASP A 22 15.97 -0.42 -4.79
C ASP A 22 15.05 0.55 -5.53
N ALA A 23 13.78 0.15 -5.74
CA ALA A 23 12.77 1.00 -6.37
C ALA A 23 12.43 2.23 -5.51
N ALA A 24 12.18 2.03 -4.21
CA ALA A 24 11.91 3.14 -3.29
C ALA A 24 13.12 4.06 -3.14
N LEU A 25 14.33 3.49 -3.05
CA LEU A 25 15.56 4.27 -2.98
C LEU A 25 15.79 5.10 -4.25
N ALA A 26 15.63 4.50 -5.42
CA ALA A 26 15.79 5.21 -6.70
C ALA A 26 14.80 6.36 -6.82
N GLU A 27 13.53 6.16 -6.48
CA GLU A 27 12.51 7.21 -6.56
C GLU A 27 12.82 8.35 -5.60
N CYS A 28 13.18 8.05 -4.34
CA CYS A 28 13.56 9.09 -3.38
C CYS A 28 14.81 9.88 -3.79
N GLN A 29 15.81 9.20 -4.39
CA GLN A 29 17.01 9.87 -4.92
C GLN A 29 16.71 10.77 -6.11
N THR A 30 15.66 10.49 -6.90
CA THR A 30 15.26 11.37 -8.01
C THR A 30 14.48 12.60 -7.56
N GLN A 31 13.82 12.52 -6.39
CA GLN A 31 12.96 13.60 -5.88
C GLN A 31 13.68 14.58 -4.97
N HIS A 32 14.83 14.19 -4.41
CA HIS A 32 15.52 14.95 -3.37
C HIS A 32 17.02 15.04 -3.61
N GLU A 33 17.61 16.21 -3.32
CA GLU A 33 19.03 16.48 -3.52
C GLU A 33 19.86 16.19 -2.26
N THR A 34 19.24 16.17 -1.08
CA THR A 34 19.95 15.98 0.19
C THR A 34 19.75 14.59 0.78
N TYR A 35 20.80 14.06 1.42
CA TYR A 35 20.75 12.74 2.06
C TYR A 35 19.66 12.63 3.12
N THR A 36 19.38 13.70 3.89
CA THR A 36 18.35 13.70 4.92
C THR A 36 16.96 13.57 4.32
N GLU A 37 16.67 14.27 3.24
CA GLU A 37 15.39 14.17 2.54
C GLU A 37 15.19 12.80 1.89
N VAL A 38 16.26 12.19 1.36
CA VAL A 38 16.19 10.80 0.85
C VAL A 38 15.84 9.83 1.99
N VAL A 39 16.49 9.96 3.16
CA VAL A 39 16.19 9.11 4.32
C VAL A 39 14.76 9.30 4.80
N ASP A 40 14.25 10.53 4.83
CA ASP A 40 12.87 10.83 5.24
C ASP A 40 11.83 10.37 4.21
N CYS A 41 12.18 10.35 2.92
CA CYS A 41 11.33 9.87 1.84
C CYS A 41 11.17 8.33 1.83
N LEU A 42 12.18 7.59 2.28
CA LEU A 42 12.22 6.13 2.16
C LEU A 42 11.04 5.41 2.85
N PRO A 43 10.69 5.67 4.13
CA PRO A 43 9.58 4.98 4.80
C PRO A 43 8.21 5.09 4.10
N PRO A 44 7.71 6.29 3.72
CA PRO A 44 6.45 6.38 3.01
C PRO A 44 6.52 5.78 1.60
N MET A 45 7.67 5.90 0.92
CA MET A 45 7.85 5.36 -0.43
C MET A 45 7.82 3.83 -0.44
N GLU A 46 8.55 3.18 0.48
CA GLU A 46 8.55 1.71 0.63
C GLU A 46 7.15 1.20 0.97
N THR A 47 6.46 1.90 1.88
CA THR A 47 5.06 1.60 2.21
C THR A 47 4.18 1.68 0.98
N ALA A 48 4.30 2.73 0.16
CA ALA A 48 3.49 2.89 -1.04
C ALA A 48 3.75 1.78 -2.08
N HIS A 49 5.02 1.45 -2.36
CA HIS A 49 5.38 0.34 -3.26
C HIS A 49 4.77 -0.98 -2.79
N ARG A 50 4.93 -1.32 -1.50
CA ARG A 50 4.37 -2.55 -0.94
C ARG A 50 2.85 -2.58 -0.99
N MET A 51 2.21 -1.46 -0.66
CA MET A 51 0.74 -1.39 -0.66
C MET A 51 0.18 -1.46 -2.08
N LEU A 52 0.82 -0.84 -3.06
CA LEU A 52 0.42 -0.97 -4.47
C LEU A 52 0.60 -2.41 -4.97
N ALA A 53 1.70 -3.07 -4.62
CA ALA A 53 1.89 -4.48 -4.95
C ALA A 53 0.85 -5.40 -4.25
N ALA A 54 0.46 -5.08 -3.01
CA ALA A 54 -0.60 -5.79 -2.30
C ALA A 54 -1.98 -5.58 -2.95
N VAL A 55 -2.25 -4.37 -3.46
CA VAL A 55 -3.47 -4.09 -4.23
C VAL A 55 -3.46 -4.84 -5.57
N GLU A 56 -2.33 -4.89 -6.26
CA GLU A 56 -2.18 -5.68 -7.50
C GLU A 56 -2.40 -7.17 -7.29
N SER A 57 -2.14 -7.68 -6.10
CA SER A 57 -2.38 -9.08 -5.77
C SER A 57 -3.87 -9.41 -5.84
N GLU A 58 -4.24 -10.25 -6.81
CA GLU A 58 -5.62 -10.70 -7.00
C GLU A 58 -6.24 -11.32 -5.74
N ALA A 59 -5.41 -11.87 -4.85
CA ALA A 59 -5.84 -12.53 -3.63
C ALA A 59 -6.50 -11.57 -2.61
N VAL A 60 -6.22 -10.26 -2.70
CA VAL A 60 -6.60 -9.30 -1.65
C VAL A 60 -7.68 -8.33 -2.11
N PHE A 61 -7.55 -7.81 -3.33
CA PHE A 61 -8.39 -6.72 -3.84
C PHE A 61 -8.99 -6.95 -5.23
N ALA A 62 -8.94 -8.14 -5.82
CA ALA A 62 -9.72 -8.39 -7.03
C ALA A 62 -11.24 -8.36 -6.73
N PRO A 63 -12.12 -7.85 -7.64
CA PRO A 63 -11.88 -7.15 -8.92
C PRO A 63 -11.57 -5.65 -8.78
N ALA A 64 -11.63 -5.08 -7.58
CA ALA A 64 -11.43 -3.64 -7.33
C ALA A 64 -10.09 -3.11 -7.86
N ALA A 65 -9.01 -3.87 -7.64
CA ALA A 65 -7.66 -3.57 -8.09
C ALA A 65 -7.55 -3.33 -9.60
N ALA A 66 -8.24 -4.15 -10.40
CA ALA A 66 -8.22 -4.08 -11.86
C ALA A 66 -8.87 -2.80 -12.41
N HIS A 67 -9.68 -2.10 -11.60
CA HIS A 67 -10.34 -0.87 -11.99
C HIS A 67 -9.69 0.38 -11.41
N VAL A 68 -9.32 0.36 -10.13
CA VAL A 68 -8.79 1.54 -9.44
C VAL A 68 -7.36 1.85 -9.87
N LEU A 69 -6.53 0.83 -10.02
CA LEU A 69 -5.10 1.00 -10.19
C LEU A 69 -4.73 1.59 -11.56
N PRO A 70 -5.28 1.11 -12.70
CA PRO A 70 -5.01 1.74 -13.99
C PRO A 70 -5.45 3.20 -14.03
N TRP A 71 -6.60 3.53 -13.44
CA TRP A 71 -7.08 4.90 -13.38
C TRP A 71 -6.15 5.79 -12.56
N CYS A 72 -5.75 5.36 -11.36
CA CYS A 72 -4.82 6.12 -10.53
C CYS A 72 -3.46 6.30 -11.18
N ARG A 73 -2.92 5.28 -11.85
CA ARG A 73 -1.65 5.37 -12.60
C ARG A 73 -1.74 6.31 -13.80
N SER A 74 -2.89 6.37 -14.48
CA SER A 74 -3.07 7.26 -15.63
C SER A 74 -3.17 8.74 -15.28
N ASN A 75 -3.42 9.08 -14.01
CA ASN A 75 -3.61 10.45 -13.54
C ASN A 75 -2.52 10.93 -12.56
N ASN A 76 -1.54 10.08 -12.24
CA ASN A 76 -0.50 10.40 -11.26
C ASN A 76 0.85 9.81 -11.71
N ASP A 77 1.88 10.65 -11.72
CA ASP A 77 3.21 10.27 -12.19
C ASP A 77 4.14 9.80 -11.06
N GLN A 78 3.73 9.97 -9.80
CA GLN A 78 4.52 9.63 -8.61
C GLN A 78 3.88 8.47 -7.84
N THR A 79 4.70 7.55 -7.34
CA THR A 79 4.21 6.35 -6.62
C THR A 79 3.37 6.72 -5.40
N LEU A 80 3.80 7.70 -4.61
CA LEU A 80 3.06 8.20 -3.45
C LEU A 80 1.67 8.76 -3.84
N ALA A 81 1.58 9.45 -4.97
CA ALA A 81 0.33 10.00 -5.48
C ALA A 81 -0.61 8.90 -5.99
N VAL A 82 -0.06 7.90 -6.71
CA VAL A 82 -0.81 6.69 -7.12
C VAL A 82 -1.35 5.95 -5.90
N TRP A 83 -0.53 5.74 -4.87
CA TRP A 83 -0.95 5.10 -3.62
C TRP A 83 -2.04 5.89 -2.90
N SER A 84 -1.86 7.20 -2.75
CA SER A 84 -2.87 8.10 -2.14
C SER A 84 -4.21 8.01 -2.88
N CYS A 85 -4.18 8.03 -4.21
CA CYS A 85 -5.36 7.87 -5.06
C CYS A 85 -6.07 6.53 -4.82
N VAL A 86 -5.34 5.41 -4.86
CA VAL A 86 -5.90 4.06 -4.64
C VAL A 86 -6.52 3.93 -3.25
N ARG A 87 -5.79 4.40 -2.23
CA ARG A 87 -6.24 4.40 -0.84
C ARG A 87 -7.56 5.13 -0.71
N SER A 88 -7.62 6.39 -1.15
CA SER A 88 -8.82 7.21 -1.08
C SER A 88 -9.98 6.56 -1.83
N ALA A 89 -9.78 6.06 -3.05
CA ALA A 89 -10.82 5.42 -3.83
C ALA A 89 -11.43 4.18 -3.12
N ILE A 90 -10.61 3.35 -2.48
CA ILE A 90 -11.10 2.18 -1.71
C ILE A 90 -11.89 2.63 -0.48
N PHE A 91 -11.40 3.62 0.27
CA PHE A 91 -12.12 4.15 1.44
C PHE A 91 -13.46 4.78 1.05
N GLU A 92 -13.49 5.60 0.01
CA GLU A 92 -14.71 6.26 -0.46
C GLU A 92 -15.72 5.26 -1.03
N ALA A 93 -15.28 4.24 -1.76
CA ALA A 93 -16.18 3.20 -2.27
C ALA A 93 -16.83 2.37 -1.15
N ASP A 94 -16.07 2.00 -0.12
CA ASP A 94 -16.61 1.29 1.05
C ASP A 94 -17.53 2.20 1.90
N ASN A 95 -17.18 3.47 2.08
CA ASN A 95 -18.05 4.46 2.73
C ASN A 95 -19.36 4.66 1.96
N LEU A 96 -19.30 4.76 0.64
CA LEU A 96 -20.48 4.85 -0.22
C LEU A 96 -21.37 3.63 -0.05
N LEU A 97 -20.79 2.42 -0.05
CA LEU A 97 -21.53 1.19 0.19
C LEU A 97 -22.21 1.17 1.57
N LYS A 98 -21.51 1.60 2.63
CA LYS A 98 -22.05 1.73 3.99
C LYS A 98 -23.22 2.71 4.05
N MET A 99 -23.17 3.81 3.30
CA MET A 99 -24.25 4.81 3.22
C MET A 99 -25.47 4.28 2.46
N VAL A 100 -25.24 3.65 1.31
CA VAL A 100 -26.30 3.20 0.39
C VAL A 100 -26.95 1.89 0.86
N ARG A 101 -26.20 1.06 1.60
CA ARG A 101 -26.58 -0.25 2.17
C ARG A 101 -26.99 -1.33 1.17
N ASP A 102 -26.89 -1.03 -0.11
CA ASP A 102 -27.24 -1.93 -1.21
C ASP A 102 -26.32 -1.63 -2.42
N PRO A 103 -25.39 -2.56 -2.76
CA PRO A 103 -24.49 -2.38 -3.90
C PRO A 103 -25.22 -2.13 -5.23
N SER A 104 -26.44 -2.65 -5.41
CA SER A 104 -27.19 -2.52 -6.68
C SER A 104 -27.62 -1.07 -6.98
N ARG A 105 -27.59 -0.20 -5.97
CA ARG A 105 -27.90 1.23 -6.10
C ARG A 105 -26.69 2.07 -6.52
N ILE A 106 -25.49 1.48 -6.55
CA ILE A 106 -24.27 2.14 -7.04
C ILE A 106 -24.20 1.92 -8.56
N GLN A 107 -24.73 2.88 -9.33
CA GLN A 107 -24.78 2.79 -10.80
C GLN A 107 -23.45 3.12 -11.49
N ASP A 108 -22.59 3.90 -10.82
CA ASP A 108 -21.27 4.21 -11.34
C ASP A 108 -20.38 2.98 -11.25
N GLU A 109 -20.05 2.38 -12.40
CA GLU A 109 -19.25 1.17 -12.49
C GLU A 109 -17.89 1.28 -11.80
N ARG A 110 -17.32 2.49 -11.71
CA ARG A 110 -16.04 2.71 -11.02
C ARG A 110 -16.18 2.39 -9.53
N PHE A 111 -17.26 2.89 -8.91
CA PHE A 111 -17.55 2.64 -7.51
C PHE A 111 -18.09 1.23 -7.30
N ALA A 112 -19.00 0.74 -8.15
CA ALA A 112 -19.64 -0.56 -7.97
C ALA A 112 -18.62 -1.72 -7.95
N LYS A 113 -17.54 -1.63 -8.74
CA LYS A 113 -16.50 -2.67 -8.82
C LYS A 113 -15.49 -2.61 -7.68
N ILE A 114 -15.38 -1.48 -6.99
CA ILE A 114 -14.47 -1.25 -5.86
C ILE A 114 -15.21 -1.42 -4.52
N ALA A 115 -16.50 -1.13 -4.49
CA ALA A 115 -17.39 -1.22 -3.34
C ALA A 115 -17.54 -2.67 -2.88
N SER A 116 -16.63 -3.09 -2.01
CA SER A 116 -16.62 -4.42 -1.40
C SER A 116 -16.69 -4.29 0.12
N PRO A 117 -17.62 -5.00 0.79
CA PRO A 117 -17.70 -4.97 2.24
C PRO A 117 -16.34 -5.32 2.88
N GLY A 118 -15.89 -4.47 3.80
CA GLY A 118 -14.66 -4.72 4.55
C GLY A 118 -13.38 -4.35 3.81
N ALA A 119 -13.47 -3.76 2.60
CA ALA A 119 -12.28 -3.44 1.81
C ALA A 119 -11.40 -2.39 2.50
N SER A 120 -12.01 -1.38 3.13
CA SER A 120 -11.28 -0.37 3.88
C SER A 120 -10.59 -0.95 5.11
N GLU A 121 -11.25 -1.85 5.86
CA GLU A 121 -10.64 -2.52 7.00
C GLU A 121 -9.46 -3.42 6.59
N ARG A 122 -9.59 -4.19 5.50
CA ARG A 122 -8.49 -5.01 4.94
C ARG A 122 -7.30 -4.14 4.54
N LEU A 123 -7.56 -3.04 3.83
CA LEU A 123 -6.51 -2.10 3.43
C LEU A 123 -5.80 -1.49 4.64
N TRP A 124 -6.57 -1.13 5.67
CA TRP A 124 -6.04 -0.58 6.91
C TRP A 124 -5.14 -1.57 7.66
N GLN A 125 -5.52 -2.85 7.71
CA GLN A 125 -4.70 -3.90 8.32
C GLN A 125 -3.34 -4.05 7.62
N LEU A 126 -3.35 -4.12 6.29
CA LEU A 126 -2.13 -4.21 5.48
C LEU A 126 -1.24 -2.97 5.63
N LEU A 127 -1.85 -1.79 5.63
CA LEU A 127 -1.13 -0.53 5.85
C LEU A 127 -0.51 -0.48 7.25
N HIS A 128 -1.23 -0.94 8.28
CA HIS A 128 -0.70 -1.00 9.64
C HIS A 128 0.48 -1.97 9.72
N GLU A 129 0.42 -3.11 9.05
CA GLU A 129 1.53 -4.05 8.97
C GLU A 129 2.75 -3.43 8.30
N ALA A 130 2.59 -2.81 7.12
CA ALA A 130 3.67 -2.13 6.42
C ALA A 130 4.30 -1.01 7.25
N ARG A 131 3.50 -0.21 7.96
CA ARG A 131 4.00 0.88 8.83
C ARG A 131 4.77 0.38 10.05
N ARG A 132 4.39 -0.77 10.62
CA ARG A 132 5.19 -1.37 11.71
C ARG A 132 6.57 -1.81 11.22
N GLU A 133 6.67 -2.15 9.94
CA GLU A 133 7.90 -2.64 9.34
C GLU A 133 8.83 -1.51 8.89
N PHE A 134 8.29 -0.46 8.27
CA PHE A 134 9.10 0.59 7.65
C PHE A 134 9.02 1.95 8.35
N GLY A 135 8.10 2.14 9.29
CA GLY A 135 7.88 3.40 10.00
C GLY A 135 6.58 4.11 9.59
N PRO A 136 6.23 5.21 10.28
CA PRO A 136 5.02 5.96 9.97
C PRO A 136 5.13 6.63 8.60
N GLU A 137 4.06 6.54 7.81
CA GLU A 137 3.86 7.40 6.64
C GLU A 137 3.69 8.83 7.18
N VAL A 138 4.69 9.69 7.00
CA VAL A 138 4.48 11.12 7.18
C VAL A 138 3.51 11.50 6.08
N MET A 139 2.25 11.75 6.44
CA MET A 139 1.21 12.18 5.52
C MET A 139 1.61 13.58 5.05
N GLN A 140 2.53 13.67 4.09
CA GLN A 140 2.72 14.90 3.35
C GLN A 140 1.38 15.16 2.67
N ILE A 141 0.73 16.23 3.10
CA ILE A 141 -0.40 16.81 2.39
C ILE A 141 0.17 17.13 1.01
N VAL A 142 -0.06 16.27 0.01
CA VAL A 142 0.35 16.53 -1.36
C VAL A 142 -0.48 17.74 -1.80
N PRO A 143 0.12 18.93 -1.99
CA PRO A 143 -0.66 20.17 -2.09
C PRO A 143 -1.54 20.26 -3.35
N ASP A 144 -1.39 19.35 -4.31
CA ASP A 144 -1.93 19.52 -5.67
C ASP A 144 -2.69 18.30 -6.24
N VAL A 145 -3.08 17.31 -5.44
CA VAL A 145 -3.94 16.23 -5.96
C VAL A 145 -5.38 16.76 -6.12
N ASN A 146 -5.66 17.30 -7.31
CA ASN A 146 -7.03 17.59 -7.73
C ASN A 146 -7.76 16.26 -7.97
N TYR A 147 -8.50 15.79 -6.97
CA TYR A 147 -9.32 14.56 -7.06
C TYR A 147 -10.50 14.65 -8.06
N PHE A 148 -10.65 15.76 -8.78
CA PHE A 148 -11.83 16.08 -9.61
C PHE A 148 -11.53 16.74 -10.97
N LYS A 149 -10.35 16.52 -11.57
CA LYS A 149 -10.15 16.91 -12.98
C LYS A 149 -10.62 15.82 -13.93
#